data_AF-A0A4R2KFG3-F1
#
_entry.id   AF-A0A4R2KFG3-F1
#
_cell.length_a   1.000
_cell.length_b   1.000
_cell.length_c   1.000
_cell.angle_alpha   90.00
_cell.angle_beta   90.00
_cell.angle_gamma   90.00
#
_symmetry.space_group_name_H-M   'P 1'
#
loop_
_entity.id
_entity.type
_entity.pdbx_description
1 polymer ?
#
loop_
_entity_poly.entity_id
_entity_poly.type
_entity_poly.pdbx_seq_one_letter_code
_entity_poly.pdbx_strand_id
1 'polypeptide(L)'
;MWRSRSETYIVQPGDTLYSIARKFNTTIESIMELNGLTSTALMVGQSLKIPLYTEVVVTSAVVNIRRGPGIYYPVTAKMNRNARLPVTGFWKDWYKVKLFDGTQGWIQGELVKRFIYDGTKPIVTNLGFYTLEEGPALPSSYDSFVNNTDSISETGLFLFQINKENPTTIVKFGDFTDAYVEDIVSVGHRQNVKMLPVVHNLLYKNGSQTMSKDVVKELVSNKQNRQAFIQNVIKLIERYNFDGINIDIEDVYLEDSENLSALYTELGEALRRKGYYLSGSIPARVSDEPFNPFSDPFDYETIGKAVSEFVVMLYNEHGWPGSGPGPVVSIGWMERVLKYTMTKMPKEKIVAAVSVFGFDFNLTTSKNTYATYDMAMKLAKKYNKEIIFDEKTQTPMFAYEDEQGNQHEVWFENAESIYAKIQKAWEMGIKGIALWRLGMEDPNMWSMFKEDVVVKKG
;
A
#
# COMPACT_ATOMS: atom_id res chain seq x y z
N MET A 1 3.87 -24.21 -9.83
CA MET A 1 3.48 -23.94 -11.24
C MET A 1 2.47 -22.79 -11.21
N TRP A 2 2.94 -21.59 -11.56
CA TRP A 2 2.24 -20.31 -11.33
C TRP A 2 1.13 -20.06 -12.36
N ARG A 3 0.06 -19.35 -11.97
CA ARG A 3 -0.99 -18.94 -12.92
C ARG A 3 -0.84 -17.47 -13.28
N SER A 4 -0.24 -17.21 -14.44
CA SER A 4 -0.39 -15.90 -15.08
C SER A 4 -1.87 -15.58 -15.22
N ARG A 5 -2.26 -14.33 -14.94
CA ARG A 5 -3.62 -13.83 -15.24
C ARG A 5 -3.69 -13.22 -16.64
N SER A 6 -2.79 -13.63 -17.54
CA SER A 6 -2.82 -13.16 -18.91
C SER A 6 -4.09 -13.63 -19.60
N GLU A 7 -4.87 -12.67 -20.09
CA GLU A 7 -6.12 -12.93 -20.77
C GLU A 7 -5.89 -12.91 -22.28
N THR A 8 -6.31 -14.00 -22.92
CA THR A 8 -6.43 -14.10 -24.37
C THR A 8 -7.90 -14.06 -24.74
N TYR A 9 -8.26 -13.20 -25.69
CA TYR A 9 -9.61 -13.04 -26.20
C TYR A 9 -9.72 -13.55 -27.63
N ILE A 10 -10.71 -14.39 -27.90
CA ILE A 10 -11.04 -14.85 -29.24
C ILE A 10 -12.13 -13.94 -29.81
N VAL A 11 -11.83 -13.27 -30.92
CA VAL A 11 -12.75 -12.34 -31.60
C VAL A 11 -14.04 -13.05 -32.02
N GLN A 12 -15.18 -12.48 -31.65
CA GLN A 12 -16.51 -12.99 -31.95
C GLN A 12 -17.16 -12.23 -33.14
N PRO A 13 -18.19 -12.80 -33.79
CA PRO A 13 -18.96 -12.07 -34.81
C PRO A 13 -19.51 -10.74 -34.27
N GLY A 14 -19.23 -9.64 -34.98
CA GLY A 14 -19.67 -8.29 -34.60
C GLY A 14 -18.72 -7.53 -33.69
N ASP A 15 -17.61 -8.13 -33.24
CA ASP A 15 -16.61 -7.42 -32.46
C ASP A 15 -15.86 -6.36 -33.27
N THR A 16 -15.51 -5.29 -32.58
CA THR A 16 -14.58 -4.26 -33.04
C THR A 16 -13.51 -4.06 -31.97
N LEU A 17 -12.35 -3.50 -32.33
CA LEU A 17 -11.37 -3.12 -31.31
C LEU A 17 -11.95 -2.15 -30.27
N TYR A 18 -12.91 -1.30 -30.66
CA TYR A 18 -13.60 -0.41 -29.75
C TYR A 18 -14.45 -1.18 -28.72
N SER A 19 -15.28 -2.14 -29.17
CA SER A 19 -16.11 -2.93 -28.26
C SER A 19 -15.27 -3.77 -27.30
N ILE A 20 -14.16 -4.33 -27.80
CA ILE A 20 -13.20 -5.11 -26.99
C ILE A 20 -12.49 -4.18 -25.98
N ALA A 21 -11.93 -3.05 -26.42
CA ALA A 21 -11.26 -2.10 -25.55
C ALA A 21 -12.16 -1.63 -24.40
N ARG A 22 -13.43 -1.32 -24.71
CA ARG A 22 -14.43 -0.93 -23.72
C ARG A 22 -14.73 -2.06 -22.74
N LYS A 23 -14.87 -3.29 -23.22
CA LYS A 23 -15.16 -4.48 -22.40
C LYS A 23 -14.06 -4.73 -21.36
N PHE A 24 -12.80 -4.56 -21.74
CA PHE A 24 -11.64 -4.85 -20.89
C PHE A 24 -11.04 -3.61 -20.23
N ASN A 25 -11.71 -2.44 -20.31
CA ASN A 25 -11.22 -1.18 -19.74
C ASN A 25 -9.77 -0.84 -20.16
N THR A 26 -9.51 -0.98 -21.47
CA THR A 26 -8.23 -0.69 -22.11
C THR A 26 -8.45 0.22 -23.32
N THR A 27 -7.44 0.39 -24.17
CA THR A 27 -7.50 1.25 -25.36
C THR A 27 -7.30 0.44 -26.64
N ILE A 28 -7.80 0.98 -27.75
CA ILE A 28 -7.60 0.40 -29.07
C ILE A 28 -6.11 0.34 -29.38
N GLU A 29 -5.39 1.44 -29.09
CA GLU A 29 -3.97 1.59 -29.33
C GLU A 29 -3.14 0.58 -28.55
N SER A 30 -3.47 0.36 -27.27
CA SER A 30 -2.80 -0.66 -26.45
C SER A 30 -3.05 -2.08 -27.00
N ILE A 31 -4.28 -2.40 -27.44
CA ILE A 31 -4.57 -3.72 -28.03
C ILE A 31 -3.79 -3.88 -29.34
N MET A 32 -3.79 -2.87 -30.21
CA MET A 32 -3.11 -2.94 -31.50
C MET A 32 -1.61 -3.15 -31.33
N GLU A 33 -0.95 -2.35 -30.48
CA GLU A 33 0.49 -2.45 -30.26
C GLU A 33 0.88 -3.80 -29.63
N LEU A 34 0.15 -4.25 -28.60
CA LEU A 34 0.41 -5.53 -27.93
C LEU A 34 0.30 -6.73 -28.89
N ASN A 35 -0.54 -6.61 -29.92
CA ASN A 35 -0.81 -7.68 -30.89
C ASN A 35 -0.17 -7.44 -32.26
N GLY A 36 0.65 -6.39 -32.43
CA GLY A 36 1.27 -6.06 -33.71
C GLY A 36 0.29 -5.75 -34.85
N LEU A 37 -0.91 -5.23 -34.53
CA LEU A 37 -1.93 -4.90 -35.53
C LEU A 37 -1.62 -3.56 -36.21
N THR A 38 -1.69 -3.54 -37.53
CA THR A 38 -1.50 -2.33 -38.35
C THR A 38 -2.82 -1.70 -38.81
N SER A 39 -3.95 -2.37 -38.57
CA SER A 39 -5.30 -1.88 -38.89
C SER A 39 -6.31 -2.29 -37.82
N THR A 40 -7.48 -1.66 -37.83
CA THR A 40 -8.57 -1.98 -36.90
C THR A 40 -9.47 -3.14 -37.38
N ALA A 41 -9.18 -3.72 -38.54
CA ALA A 41 -9.95 -4.85 -39.06
C ALA A 41 -9.63 -6.11 -38.24
N LEU A 42 -10.67 -6.81 -37.82
CA LEU A 42 -10.57 -8.05 -37.05
C LEU A 42 -11.20 -9.20 -37.83
N MET A 43 -10.64 -10.41 -37.67
CA MET A 43 -11.21 -11.64 -38.20
C MET A 43 -11.87 -12.43 -37.07
N VAL A 44 -13.06 -12.96 -37.31
CA VAL A 44 -13.70 -13.88 -36.36
C VAL A 44 -12.78 -15.08 -36.11
N GLY A 45 -12.59 -15.43 -34.83
CA GLY A 45 -11.65 -16.47 -34.41
C GLY A 45 -10.21 -15.99 -34.20
N GLN A 46 -9.88 -14.74 -34.53
CA GLN A 46 -8.57 -14.16 -34.23
C GLN A 46 -8.33 -14.12 -32.72
N SER A 47 -7.14 -14.54 -32.30
CA SER A 47 -6.70 -14.50 -30.91
C SER A 47 -5.98 -13.18 -30.61
N LEU A 48 -6.39 -12.49 -29.55
CA LEU A 48 -5.82 -11.22 -29.10
C LEU A 48 -5.37 -11.32 -27.64
N LYS A 49 -4.14 -10.92 -27.35
CA LYS A 49 -3.70 -10.59 -25.99
C LYS A 49 -4.40 -9.32 -25.52
N ILE A 50 -4.90 -9.33 -24.29
CA ILE A 50 -5.60 -8.18 -23.73
C ILE A 50 -4.68 -7.41 -22.77
N PRO A 51 -4.43 -6.12 -23.03
CA PRO A 51 -3.71 -5.28 -22.08
C PRO A 51 -4.49 -5.12 -20.77
N LEU A 52 -3.86 -5.46 -19.65
CA LEU A 52 -4.40 -5.25 -18.30
C LEU A 52 -3.94 -3.92 -17.70
N TYR A 53 -2.77 -3.44 -18.11
CA TYR A 53 -2.23 -2.15 -17.67
C TYR A 53 -1.37 -1.54 -18.77
N THR A 54 -1.49 -0.23 -18.95
CA THR A 54 -0.63 0.54 -19.85
C THR A 54 -0.14 1.76 -19.10
N GLU A 55 1.15 2.04 -19.20
CA GLU A 55 1.76 3.21 -18.59
C GLU A 55 2.77 3.87 -19.52
N VAL A 56 3.16 5.08 -19.15
CA VAL A 56 4.31 5.77 -19.72
C VAL A 56 5.29 6.15 -18.63
N VAL A 57 6.58 6.07 -18.94
CA VAL A 57 7.69 6.43 -18.06
C VAL A 57 8.38 7.66 -18.62
N VAL A 58 8.55 8.68 -17.78
CA VAL A 58 9.20 9.93 -18.16
C VAL A 58 10.69 9.72 -18.42
N THR A 59 11.16 10.10 -19.61
CA THR A 59 12.57 9.94 -20.02
C THR A 59 13.38 11.24 -19.89
N SER A 60 12.71 12.39 -19.97
CA SER A 60 13.31 13.71 -19.79
C SER A 60 13.44 14.11 -18.31
N ALA A 61 14.27 15.10 -17.99
CA ALA A 61 14.52 15.49 -16.60
C ALA A 61 13.24 15.93 -15.86
N VAL A 62 12.45 16.80 -16.50
CA VAL A 62 11.14 17.26 -16.03
C VAL A 62 10.21 17.41 -17.23
N VAL A 63 8.99 16.90 -17.14
CA VAL A 63 7.98 16.96 -18.21
C VAL A 63 6.69 17.58 -17.68
N ASN A 64 6.09 18.45 -18.48
CA ASN A 64 4.80 19.07 -18.16
C ASN A 64 3.65 18.12 -18.44
N ILE A 65 2.74 17.99 -17.48
CA ILE A 65 1.40 17.45 -17.68
C ILE A 65 0.47 18.61 -18.00
N ARG A 66 -0.36 18.47 -19.04
CA ARG A 66 -1.21 19.53 -19.55
C ARG A 66 -2.68 19.17 -19.46
N ARG A 67 -3.54 20.20 -19.41
CA ARG A 67 -5.01 20.02 -19.39
C ARG A 67 -5.56 19.40 -20.69
N GLY A 68 -4.84 19.54 -21.80
CA GLY A 68 -5.23 19.00 -23.11
C GLY A 68 -4.03 18.59 -23.97
N PRO A 69 -4.26 17.88 -25.09
CA PRO A 69 -3.21 17.34 -25.94
C PRO A 69 -2.63 18.42 -26.87
N GLY A 70 -1.72 19.23 -26.32
CA GLY A 70 -1.04 20.28 -27.07
C GLY A 70 -0.23 21.24 -26.20
N ILE A 71 0.81 21.84 -26.76
CA ILE A 71 1.73 22.73 -26.02
C ILE A 71 1.09 24.04 -25.53
N TYR A 72 -0.05 24.44 -26.11
CA TYR A 72 -0.80 25.65 -25.75
C TYR A 72 -1.75 25.45 -24.56
N TYR A 73 -2.02 24.20 -24.16
CA TYR A 73 -2.84 23.94 -22.98
C TYR A 73 -2.06 24.26 -21.68
N PRO A 74 -2.73 24.79 -20.65
CA PRO A 74 -2.11 25.06 -19.36
C PRO A 74 -1.45 23.81 -18.77
N VAL A 75 -0.30 24.03 -18.12
CA VAL A 75 0.39 23.01 -17.33
C VAL A 75 -0.37 22.83 -16.02
N THR A 76 -0.72 21.60 -15.69
CA THR A 76 -1.45 21.24 -14.46
C THR A 76 -0.54 20.56 -13.44
N ALA A 77 0.51 19.86 -13.90
CA ALA A 77 1.53 19.26 -13.05
C ALA A 77 2.86 19.17 -13.80
N LYS A 78 3.94 18.84 -13.09
CA LYS A 78 5.20 18.41 -13.72
C LYS A 78 5.68 17.12 -13.10
N MET A 79 6.23 16.25 -13.92
CA MET A 79 6.74 14.94 -13.54
C MET A 79 8.23 14.85 -13.79
N ASN A 80 8.96 14.27 -12.85
CA ASN A 80 10.39 14.07 -12.96
C ASN A 80 10.70 12.83 -13.80
N ARG A 81 11.95 12.72 -14.25
CA ARG A 81 12.47 11.48 -14.86
C ARG A 81 12.12 10.26 -13.99
N ASN A 82 11.76 9.18 -14.68
CA ASN A 82 11.32 7.90 -14.12
C ASN A 82 9.93 7.90 -13.47
N ALA A 83 9.23 9.04 -13.41
CA ALA A 83 7.84 9.06 -13.01
C ALA A 83 7.03 8.17 -13.96
N ARG A 84 6.19 7.32 -13.37
CA ARG A 84 5.33 6.37 -14.09
C ARG A 84 3.87 6.82 -14.03
N LEU A 85 3.20 6.77 -15.17
CA LEU A 85 1.87 7.36 -15.32
C LEU A 85 0.95 6.37 -16.05
N PRO A 86 -0.17 5.92 -15.44
CA PRO A 86 -1.17 5.10 -16.13
C PRO A 86 -1.72 5.83 -17.33
N VAL A 87 -1.78 5.16 -18.48
CA VAL A 87 -2.39 5.69 -19.70
C VAL A 87 -3.87 5.33 -19.74
N THR A 88 -4.71 6.32 -20.00
CA THR A 88 -6.17 6.17 -20.09
C THR A 88 -6.74 6.58 -21.45
N GLY A 89 -5.89 7.03 -22.38
CA GLY A 89 -6.33 7.41 -23.71
C GLY A 89 -5.21 7.99 -24.57
N PHE A 90 -5.54 8.23 -25.84
CA PHE A 90 -4.61 8.64 -26.89
C PHE A 90 -5.21 9.80 -27.71
N TRP A 91 -4.35 10.68 -28.20
CA TRP A 91 -4.70 11.69 -29.19
C TRP A 91 -3.46 12.07 -30.01
N LYS A 92 -3.36 11.57 -31.24
CA LYS A 92 -2.14 11.68 -32.05
C LYS A 92 -0.94 11.21 -31.20
N ASP A 93 0.11 12.04 -31.09
CA ASP A 93 1.31 11.74 -30.31
C ASP A 93 1.20 12.15 -28.83
N TRP A 94 0.00 12.32 -28.29
CA TRP A 94 -0.25 12.65 -26.88
C TRP A 94 -0.92 11.49 -26.16
N TYR A 95 -0.48 11.26 -24.92
CA TYR A 95 -1.07 10.27 -24.02
C TYR A 95 -1.87 10.96 -22.95
N LYS A 96 -3.12 10.53 -22.77
CA LYS A 96 -3.93 10.90 -21.61
C LYS A 96 -3.49 10.02 -20.45
N VAL A 97 -3.11 10.64 -19.34
CA VAL A 97 -2.55 9.97 -18.17
C VAL A 97 -3.33 10.28 -16.91
N LYS A 98 -3.37 9.32 -15.97
CA LYS A 98 -3.93 9.49 -14.63
C LYS A 98 -2.85 9.93 -13.64
N LEU A 99 -3.17 10.91 -12.79
CA LEU A 99 -2.28 11.41 -11.75
C LEU A 99 -2.59 10.77 -10.39
N PHE A 100 -1.67 10.96 -9.44
CA PHE A 100 -1.71 10.44 -8.07
C PHE A 100 -2.98 10.81 -7.29
N ASP A 101 -3.60 11.94 -7.60
CA ASP A 101 -4.85 12.44 -7.01
C ASP A 101 -6.11 11.93 -7.73
N GLY A 102 -5.93 11.09 -8.76
CA GLY A 102 -7.01 10.57 -9.60
C GLY A 102 -7.43 11.48 -10.75
N THR A 103 -6.90 12.71 -10.82
CA THR A 103 -7.15 13.60 -11.97
C THR A 103 -6.46 13.08 -13.23
N GLN A 104 -6.80 13.69 -14.37
CA GLN A 104 -6.24 13.32 -15.65
C GLN A 104 -5.56 14.51 -16.33
N GLY A 105 -4.50 14.24 -17.06
CA GLY A 105 -3.82 15.21 -17.89
C GLY A 105 -3.25 14.56 -19.15
N TRP A 106 -2.47 15.33 -19.89
CA TRP A 106 -1.87 14.92 -21.16
C TRP A 106 -0.36 15.14 -21.15
N ILE A 107 0.37 14.16 -21.67
CA ILE A 107 1.83 14.16 -21.78
C ILE A 107 2.23 13.88 -23.24
N GLN A 108 3.28 14.57 -23.71
CA GLN A 108 3.79 14.43 -25.08
C GLN A 108 4.58 13.12 -25.22
N GLY A 109 4.28 12.35 -26.27
CA GLY A 109 4.81 11.01 -26.47
C GLY A 109 6.33 10.95 -26.64
N GLU A 110 6.94 11.94 -27.29
CA GLU A 110 8.41 12.02 -27.48
C GLU A 110 9.18 12.15 -26.15
N LEU A 111 8.51 12.57 -25.07
CA LEU A 111 9.14 12.80 -23.76
C LEU A 111 9.00 11.61 -22.80
N VAL A 112 8.42 10.51 -23.28
CA VAL A 112 8.15 9.32 -22.48
C VAL A 112 8.41 8.04 -23.26
N LYS A 113 8.50 6.92 -22.54
CA LYS A 113 8.49 5.57 -23.10
C LYS A 113 7.24 4.85 -22.65
N ARG A 114 6.48 4.26 -23.58
CA ARG A 114 5.25 3.51 -23.29
C ARG A 114 5.55 2.05 -22.98
N PHE A 115 4.79 1.47 -22.06
CA PHE A 115 4.82 0.05 -21.69
C PHE A 115 3.40 -0.50 -21.61
N ILE A 116 3.21 -1.71 -22.13
CA ILE A 116 1.94 -2.43 -22.11
C ILE A 116 2.13 -3.78 -21.44
N TYR A 117 1.30 -4.06 -20.45
CA TYR A 117 1.36 -5.26 -19.63
C TYR A 117 0.10 -6.09 -19.80
N ASP A 118 0.30 -7.38 -20.05
CA ASP A 118 -0.74 -8.37 -20.35
C ASP A 118 -0.97 -9.35 -19.19
N GLY A 119 -0.43 -9.08 -18.00
CA GLY A 119 -0.59 -9.96 -16.82
C GLY A 119 0.38 -11.14 -16.75
N THR A 120 1.44 -11.14 -17.56
CA THR A 120 2.58 -12.08 -17.43
C THR A 120 3.37 -11.88 -16.13
N LYS A 121 3.37 -10.67 -15.58
CA LYS A 121 3.88 -10.31 -14.25
C LYS A 121 2.73 -9.88 -13.33
N PRO A 122 2.86 -10.03 -12.00
CA PRO A 122 1.92 -9.43 -11.04
C PRO A 122 1.77 -7.93 -11.29
N ILE A 123 0.53 -7.46 -11.39
CA ILE A 123 0.19 -6.03 -11.50
C ILE A 123 -0.52 -5.63 -10.22
N VAL A 124 0.17 -4.93 -9.32
CA VAL A 124 -0.32 -4.62 -7.97
C VAL A 124 -0.01 -3.18 -7.60
N THR A 125 -0.76 -2.62 -6.65
CA THR A 125 -0.33 -1.43 -5.94
C THR A 125 0.67 -1.78 -4.84
N ASN A 126 1.61 -0.87 -4.60
CA ASN A 126 2.57 -0.96 -3.50
C ASN A 126 2.44 0.29 -2.61
N LEU A 127 1.86 0.13 -1.42
CA LEU A 127 1.78 1.18 -0.40
C LEU A 127 2.98 1.07 0.54
N GLY A 128 3.85 2.07 0.59
CA GLY A 128 4.96 2.11 1.55
C GLY A 128 4.61 2.95 2.78
N PHE A 129 4.71 2.39 3.98
CA PHE A 129 4.61 3.21 5.19
C PHE A 129 5.95 3.86 5.53
N TYR A 130 5.87 5.15 5.84
CA TYR A 130 7.00 6.03 6.10
C TYR A 130 7.04 6.46 7.55
N THR A 131 8.20 6.32 8.19
CA THR A 131 8.44 6.87 9.52
C THR A 131 9.77 7.65 9.58
N LEU A 132 9.91 8.42 10.66
CA LEU A 132 11.20 8.94 11.08
C LEU A 132 12.08 7.83 11.65
N GLU A 133 13.34 8.17 11.91
CA GLU A 133 14.25 7.30 12.65
C GLU A 133 13.70 7.01 14.05
N GLU A 134 13.80 5.76 14.48
CA GLU A 134 13.30 5.28 15.77
C GLU A 134 14.46 4.69 16.59
N GLY A 135 15.12 5.57 17.34
CA GLY A 135 16.31 5.19 18.11
C GLY A 135 17.49 4.76 17.20
N PRO A 136 18.57 4.24 17.80
CA PRO A 136 19.81 3.96 17.06
C PRO A 136 19.72 2.73 16.13
N ALA A 137 18.65 1.94 16.25
CA ALA A 137 18.55 0.62 15.65
C ALA A 137 17.62 0.59 14.43
N LEU A 138 16.62 1.47 14.36
CA LEU A 138 15.60 1.45 13.32
C LEU A 138 15.70 2.72 12.46
N PRO A 139 16.15 2.60 11.20
CA PRO A 139 16.44 3.76 10.35
C PRO A 139 15.17 4.49 9.94
N SER A 140 15.34 5.74 9.50
CA SER A 140 14.28 6.49 8.82
C SER A 140 13.93 5.87 7.47
N SER A 141 12.67 6.02 7.06
CA SER A 141 12.20 5.63 5.73
C SER A 141 12.68 6.52 4.58
N TYR A 142 13.35 7.66 4.85
CA TYR A 142 13.70 8.67 3.83
C TYR A 142 14.40 8.07 2.61
N ASP A 143 15.55 7.43 2.80
CA ASP A 143 16.36 6.91 1.70
C ASP A 143 15.65 5.80 0.93
N SER A 144 14.94 4.92 1.64
CA SER A 144 14.14 3.85 1.03
C SER A 144 13.04 4.43 0.14
N PHE A 145 12.34 5.47 0.60
CA PHE A 145 11.31 6.15 -0.17
C PHE A 145 11.87 6.88 -1.40
N VAL A 146 12.81 7.82 -1.21
CA VAL A 146 13.25 8.71 -2.30
C VAL A 146 13.95 7.95 -3.43
N ASN A 147 14.65 6.86 -3.11
CA ASN A 147 15.38 6.05 -4.09
C ASN A 147 14.49 5.06 -4.86
N ASN A 148 13.28 4.80 -4.39
CA ASN A 148 12.40 3.75 -4.94
C ASN A 148 10.99 4.25 -5.27
N THR A 149 10.82 5.56 -5.44
CA THR A 149 9.55 6.18 -5.82
C THR A 149 8.96 5.61 -7.11
N ASP A 150 9.75 5.06 -8.04
CA ASP A 150 9.26 4.41 -9.26
C ASP A 150 8.54 3.08 -8.99
N SER A 151 8.86 2.43 -7.86
CA SER A 151 8.29 1.17 -7.39
C SER A 151 7.29 1.32 -6.25
N ILE A 152 6.87 2.55 -5.92
CA ILE A 152 5.90 2.85 -4.86
C ILE A 152 4.66 3.51 -5.48
N SER A 153 3.48 2.95 -5.26
CA SER A 153 2.21 3.52 -5.73
C SER A 153 1.72 4.65 -4.83
N GLU A 154 1.81 4.42 -3.52
CA GLU A 154 1.21 5.23 -2.47
C GLU A 154 2.16 5.25 -1.26
N THR A 155 2.11 6.30 -0.46
CA THR A 155 2.93 6.43 0.75
C THR A 155 2.11 6.97 1.91
N GLY A 156 2.09 6.22 3.01
CA GLY A 156 1.48 6.61 4.28
C GLY A 156 2.51 7.20 5.23
N LEU A 157 2.42 8.50 5.52
CA LEU A 157 3.32 9.19 6.45
C LEU A 157 2.83 9.03 7.88
N PHE A 158 3.41 8.07 8.63
CA PHE A 158 3.16 7.85 10.05
C PHE A 158 3.85 8.93 10.90
N LEU A 159 3.30 10.14 10.80
CA LEU A 159 3.84 11.38 11.34
C LEU A 159 2.78 12.20 12.11
N PHE A 160 1.56 11.69 12.24
CA PHE A 160 0.45 12.41 12.86
C PHE A 160 -0.31 11.52 13.84
N GLN A 161 -0.63 12.08 15.00
CA GLN A 161 -1.28 11.38 16.10
C GLN A 161 -2.55 12.13 16.51
N ILE A 162 -3.59 11.41 16.88
CA ILE A 162 -4.79 11.99 17.50
C ILE A 162 -4.36 12.61 18.83
N ASN A 163 -4.75 13.86 19.09
CA ASN A 163 -4.34 14.54 20.31
C ASN A 163 -5.01 13.92 21.54
N LYS A 164 -4.22 13.45 22.52
CA LYS A 164 -4.76 12.80 23.72
C LYS A 164 -5.52 13.74 24.64
N GLU A 165 -5.17 15.02 24.68
CA GLU A 165 -5.85 16.04 25.49
C GLU A 165 -7.13 16.55 24.82
N ASN A 166 -7.18 16.53 23.49
CA ASN A 166 -8.38 16.86 22.71
C ASN A 166 -8.50 15.93 21.49
N PRO A 167 -9.17 14.78 21.63
CA PRO A 167 -9.26 13.75 20.59
C PRO A 167 -9.91 14.19 19.28
N THR A 168 -10.49 15.39 19.22
CA THR A 168 -10.99 15.98 17.96
C THR A 168 -9.90 16.66 17.13
N THR A 169 -8.67 16.80 17.65
CA THR A 169 -7.56 17.49 16.99
C THR A 169 -6.40 16.53 16.68
N ILE A 170 -5.51 16.95 15.78
CA ILE A 170 -4.38 16.15 15.30
C ILE A 170 -3.08 16.90 15.62
N VAL A 171 -2.09 16.18 16.14
CA VAL A 171 -0.75 16.70 16.44
C VAL A 171 0.31 15.95 15.63
N LYS A 172 1.50 16.55 15.52
CA LYS A 172 2.65 15.88 14.93
C LYS A 172 3.15 14.77 15.86
N PHE A 173 3.50 13.64 15.27
CA PHE A 173 4.17 12.52 15.93
C PHE A 173 5.64 12.49 15.52
N GLY A 174 6.51 12.96 16.40
CA GLY A 174 7.94 13.15 16.13
C GLY A 174 8.34 14.61 15.98
N ASP A 175 9.65 14.85 15.82
CA ASP A 175 10.23 16.18 15.69
C ASP A 175 10.59 16.47 14.23
N PHE A 176 9.79 17.34 13.60
CA PHE A 176 9.97 17.73 12.20
C PHE A 176 9.27 19.06 11.88
N THR A 177 9.80 19.76 10.87
CA THR A 177 9.26 21.04 10.40
C THR A 177 8.10 20.85 9.42
N ASP A 178 7.28 21.88 9.22
CA ASP A 178 6.26 21.86 8.17
C ASP A 178 6.90 21.71 6.78
N ALA A 179 8.03 22.38 6.55
CA ALA A 179 8.78 22.33 5.30
C ALA A 179 9.23 20.90 4.96
N TYR A 180 9.62 20.10 5.95
CA TYR A 180 9.98 18.70 5.74
C TYR A 180 8.82 17.88 5.17
N VAL A 181 7.60 18.06 5.68
CA VAL A 181 6.41 17.37 5.14
C VAL A 181 6.09 17.86 3.73
N GLU A 182 6.11 19.19 3.52
CA GLU A 182 5.87 19.80 2.21
C GLU A 182 6.86 19.27 1.15
N ASP A 183 8.15 19.12 1.51
CA ASP A 183 9.18 18.59 0.64
C ASP A 183 8.95 17.11 0.29
N ILE A 184 8.65 16.26 1.27
CA ILE A 184 8.38 14.83 1.02
C ILE A 184 7.14 14.62 0.16
N VAL A 185 6.07 15.38 0.41
CA VAL A 185 4.86 15.35 -0.42
C VAL A 185 5.19 15.77 -1.85
N SER A 186 5.97 16.84 -2.03
CA SER A 186 6.40 17.29 -3.36
C SER A 186 7.25 16.23 -4.08
N VAL A 187 8.14 15.51 -3.39
CA VAL A 187 8.93 14.42 -3.97
C VAL A 187 8.01 13.32 -4.52
N GLY A 188 7.04 12.88 -3.71
CA GLY A 188 6.07 11.86 -4.12
C GLY A 188 5.22 12.29 -5.31
N HIS A 189 4.65 13.49 -5.26
CA HIS A 189 3.83 14.05 -6.35
C HIS A 189 4.58 14.18 -7.67
N ARG A 190 5.87 14.56 -7.63
CA ARG A 190 6.74 14.63 -8.82
C ARG A 190 7.03 13.27 -9.44
N GLN A 191 6.78 12.18 -8.72
CA GLN A 191 6.97 10.78 -9.14
C GLN A 191 5.64 10.02 -9.29
N ASN A 192 4.53 10.76 -9.28
CA ASN A 192 3.18 10.23 -9.39
C ASN A 192 2.84 9.20 -8.28
N VAL A 193 3.30 9.48 -7.06
CA VAL A 193 2.99 8.72 -5.84
C VAL A 193 1.88 9.42 -5.08
N LYS A 194 0.85 8.67 -4.65
CA LYS A 194 -0.20 9.19 -3.77
C LYS A 194 0.35 9.38 -2.35
N MET A 195 0.20 10.57 -1.79
CA MET A 195 0.72 10.92 -0.48
C MET A 195 -0.43 11.04 0.52
N LEU A 196 -0.39 10.23 1.57
CA LEU A 196 -1.40 10.20 2.64
C LEU A 196 -0.70 10.47 3.98
N PRO A 197 -1.19 11.39 4.83
CA PRO A 197 -0.86 11.37 6.23
C PRO A 197 -1.50 10.12 6.85
N VAL A 198 -0.77 9.45 7.73
CA VAL A 198 -1.35 8.44 8.62
C VAL A 198 -1.62 9.13 9.94
N VAL A 199 -2.87 9.05 10.40
CA VAL A 199 -3.30 9.57 11.71
C VAL A 199 -3.65 8.39 12.61
N HIS A 200 -2.87 8.22 13.69
CA HIS A 200 -2.99 7.09 14.62
C HIS A 200 -3.34 7.51 16.05
N ASN A 201 -3.85 6.58 16.86
CA ASN A 201 -4.08 6.76 18.31
C ASN A 201 -3.09 5.99 19.20
N LEU A 202 -1.93 5.62 18.66
CA LEU A 202 -0.93 4.80 19.34
C LEU A 202 0.26 5.62 19.86
N LEU A 203 1.13 5.00 20.66
CA LEU A 203 2.48 5.52 21.01
C LEU A 203 2.48 6.88 21.75
N TYR A 204 1.48 7.13 22.59
CA TYR A 204 1.52 8.31 23.47
C TYR A 204 2.69 8.23 24.45
N LYS A 205 3.44 9.34 24.58
CA LYS A 205 4.51 9.44 25.57
C LYS A 205 3.95 9.20 26.99
N ASN A 206 4.52 8.22 27.68
CA ASN A 206 4.06 7.71 28.98
C ASN A 206 2.62 7.15 28.97
N GLY A 207 2.08 6.82 27.80
CA GLY A 207 0.74 6.27 27.64
C GLY A 207 0.71 4.75 27.82
N SER A 208 -0.43 4.25 28.30
CA SER A 208 -0.76 2.83 28.34
C SER A 208 -1.69 2.47 27.16
N GLN A 209 -1.89 1.17 26.93
CA GLN A 209 -2.93 0.70 25.99
C GLN A 209 -4.32 1.26 26.32
N THR A 210 -4.63 1.44 27.61
CA THR A 210 -5.87 2.09 28.07
C THR A 210 -5.98 3.53 27.56
N MET A 211 -4.88 4.28 27.53
CA MET A 211 -4.88 5.64 26.98
C MET A 211 -5.25 5.65 25.49
N SER A 212 -4.73 4.71 24.69
CA SER A 212 -5.11 4.58 23.28
C SER A 212 -6.61 4.37 23.12
N LYS A 213 -7.20 3.49 23.95
CA LYS A 213 -8.65 3.22 23.99
C LYS A 213 -9.48 4.42 24.40
N ASP A 214 -9.08 5.12 25.46
CA ASP A 214 -9.80 6.26 26.01
C ASP A 214 -9.84 7.44 25.01
N VAL A 215 -8.77 7.64 24.24
CA VAL A 215 -8.76 8.65 23.16
C VAL A 215 -9.81 8.34 22.10
N VAL A 216 -9.92 7.07 21.68
CA VAL A 216 -10.92 6.66 20.68
C VAL A 216 -12.32 6.82 21.25
N LYS A 217 -12.55 6.35 22.47
CA LYS A 217 -13.84 6.47 23.17
C LYS A 217 -14.35 7.90 23.18
N GLU A 218 -13.50 8.85 23.57
CA GLU A 218 -13.86 10.27 23.58
C GLU A 218 -14.10 10.81 22.17
N LEU A 219 -13.22 10.51 21.21
CA LEU A 219 -13.36 10.92 19.81
C LEU A 219 -14.70 10.48 19.21
N VAL A 220 -15.11 9.23 19.44
CA VAL A 220 -16.31 8.66 18.80
C VAL A 220 -17.59 8.83 19.61
N SER A 221 -17.48 9.26 20.89
CA SER A 221 -18.58 9.35 21.88
C SER A 221 -19.84 10.06 21.39
N ASN A 222 -19.70 11.05 20.51
CA ASN A 222 -20.83 11.78 19.96
C ASN A 222 -20.51 12.32 18.55
N LYS A 223 -21.57 12.72 17.84
CA LYS A 223 -21.47 13.23 16.47
C LYS A 223 -20.64 14.52 16.38
N GLN A 224 -20.70 15.40 17.37
CA GLN A 224 -19.99 16.68 17.37
C GLN A 224 -18.47 16.45 17.39
N ASN A 225 -17.98 15.53 18.21
CA ASN A 225 -16.56 15.16 18.27
C ASN A 225 -16.08 14.57 16.93
N ARG A 226 -16.84 13.63 16.36
CA ARG A 226 -16.53 13.06 15.04
C ARG A 226 -16.48 14.12 13.95
N GLN A 227 -17.46 15.04 13.91
CA GLN A 227 -17.49 16.12 12.93
C GLN A 227 -16.32 17.10 13.11
N ALA A 228 -15.97 17.44 14.36
CA ALA A 228 -14.81 18.29 14.65
C ALA A 228 -13.50 17.62 14.17
N PHE A 229 -13.34 16.32 14.43
CA PHE A 229 -12.22 15.53 13.92
C PHE A 229 -12.15 15.51 12.39
N ILE A 230 -13.28 15.23 11.72
CA ILE A 230 -13.37 15.24 10.24
C ILE A 230 -12.93 16.59 9.67
N GLN A 231 -13.31 17.72 10.30
CA GLN A 231 -12.83 19.03 9.85
C GLN A 231 -11.33 19.22 10.04
N ASN A 232 -10.75 18.71 11.13
CA ASN A 232 -9.30 18.78 11.35
C ASN A 232 -8.52 17.85 10.40
N VAL A 233 -9.08 16.69 10.03
CA VAL A 233 -8.53 15.85 8.96
C VAL A 233 -8.50 16.63 7.64
N ILE A 234 -9.60 17.27 7.24
CA ILE A 234 -9.65 18.06 6.00
C ILE A 234 -8.62 19.20 6.03
N LYS A 235 -8.47 19.90 7.15
CA LYS A 235 -7.45 20.95 7.31
C LYS A 235 -6.03 20.40 7.18
N LEU A 236 -5.76 19.22 7.72
CA LEU A 236 -4.45 18.57 7.59
C LEU A 236 -4.13 18.24 6.12
N ILE A 237 -5.11 17.68 5.41
CA ILE A 237 -4.99 17.37 3.98
C ILE A 237 -4.67 18.64 3.19
N GLU A 238 -5.45 19.70 3.40
CA GLU A 238 -5.30 20.97 2.69
C GLU A 238 -4.00 21.71 3.06
N ARG A 239 -3.52 21.59 4.31
CA ARG A 239 -2.29 22.28 4.78
C ARG A 239 -1.04 21.82 4.05
N TYR A 240 -0.92 20.51 3.83
CA TYR A 240 0.28 19.88 3.28
C TYR A 240 0.09 19.32 1.87
N ASN A 241 -1.05 19.61 1.23
CA ASN A 241 -1.37 19.14 -0.11
C ASN A 241 -1.37 17.60 -0.21
N PHE A 242 -1.98 16.92 0.74
CA PHE A 242 -2.15 15.47 0.67
C PHE A 242 -3.32 15.09 -0.25
N ASP A 243 -3.31 13.84 -0.73
CA ASP A 243 -4.31 13.31 -1.66
C ASP A 243 -5.54 12.71 -0.95
N GLY A 244 -5.48 12.68 0.38
CA GLY A 244 -6.41 11.99 1.24
C GLY A 244 -5.82 11.76 2.62
N ILE A 245 -6.33 10.74 3.31
CA ILE A 245 -5.91 10.34 4.66
C ILE A 245 -5.80 8.82 4.71
N ASN A 246 -4.87 8.31 5.52
CA ASN A 246 -4.94 6.96 6.07
C ASN A 246 -5.27 7.08 7.57
N ILE A 247 -6.36 6.43 8.01
CA ILE A 247 -6.75 6.36 9.42
C ILE A 247 -6.23 5.04 9.99
N ASP A 248 -5.44 5.14 11.05
CA ASP A 248 -4.85 4.00 11.75
C ASP A 248 -5.27 4.01 13.22
N ILE A 249 -6.58 3.84 13.42
CA ILE A 249 -7.16 3.70 14.76
C ILE A 249 -7.05 2.24 15.15
N GLU A 250 -6.37 1.99 16.25
CA GLU A 250 -6.17 0.70 16.92
C GLU A 250 -6.67 0.77 18.36
N ASP A 251 -6.55 -0.32 19.13
CA ASP A 251 -6.89 -0.36 20.56
C ASP A 251 -8.24 0.31 20.85
N VAL A 252 -9.34 -0.33 20.47
CA VAL A 252 -10.71 0.21 20.64
C VAL A 252 -11.48 -0.64 21.65
N TYR A 253 -12.37 0.00 22.42
CA TYR A 253 -13.31 -0.75 23.26
C TYR A 253 -14.41 -1.39 22.40
N LEU A 254 -14.86 -2.59 22.78
CA LEU A 254 -15.91 -3.28 22.03
C LEU A 254 -17.22 -2.48 22.01
N GLU A 255 -17.56 -1.80 23.10
CA GLU A 255 -18.75 -0.95 23.19
C GLU A 255 -18.73 0.25 22.23
N ASP A 256 -17.56 0.64 21.71
CA ASP A 256 -17.41 1.79 20.82
C ASP A 256 -17.46 1.42 19.32
N SER A 257 -17.68 0.14 19.00
CA SER A 257 -17.69 -0.40 17.62
C SER A 257 -18.66 0.33 16.67
N GLU A 258 -19.90 0.58 17.10
CA GLU A 258 -20.89 1.29 16.28
C GLU A 258 -20.51 2.76 16.06
N ASN A 259 -19.97 3.40 17.09
CA ASN A 259 -19.53 4.80 17.03
C ASN A 259 -18.28 4.96 16.15
N LEU A 260 -17.36 4.00 16.17
CA LEU A 260 -16.22 3.93 15.26
C LEU A 260 -16.69 3.76 13.81
N SER A 261 -17.65 2.88 13.57
CA SER A 261 -18.25 2.67 12.25
C SER A 261 -18.94 3.94 11.72
N ALA A 262 -19.61 4.69 12.60
CA ALA A 262 -20.17 6.00 12.28
C ALA A 262 -19.09 7.03 11.91
N LEU A 263 -17.93 7.04 12.61
CA LEU A 263 -16.80 7.90 12.25
C LEU A 263 -16.30 7.61 10.82
N TYR A 264 -16.03 6.35 10.49
CA TYR A 264 -15.58 5.98 9.14
C TYR A 264 -16.59 6.37 8.08
N THR A 265 -17.89 6.11 8.32
CA THR A 265 -18.96 6.46 7.38
C THR A 265 -19.03 7.96 7.14
N GLU A 266 -19.09 8.77 8.20
CA GLU A 266 -19.17 10.23 8.12
C GLU A 266 -17.90 10.83 7.47
N LEU A 267 -16.72 10.30 7.80
CA LEU A 267 -15.45 10.70 7.21
C LEU A 267 -15.39 10.39 5.72
N GLY A 268 -15.76 9.17 5.32
CA GLY A 268 -15.79 8.75 3.92
C GLY A 268 -16.72 9.60 3.07
N GLU A 269 -17.90 9.95 3.59
CA GLU A 269 -18.83 10.86 2.92
C GLU A 269 -18.28 12.28 2.79
N ALA A 270 -17.62 12.80 3.84
CA ALA A 270 -17.03 14.13 3.82
C ALA A 270 -15.89 14.24 2.81
N LEU A 271 -14.97 13.26 2.81
CA LEU A 271 -13.80 13.24 1.92
C LEU A 271 -14.20 13.03 0.45
N ARG A 272 -15.12 12.09 0.19
CA ARG A 272 -15.62 11.84 -1.18
C ARG A 272 -16.26 13.09 -1.80
N ARG A 273 -16.98 13.91 -1.03
CA ARG A 273 -17.55 15.19 -1.52
C ARG A 273 -16.49 16.21 -1.93
N LYS A 274 -15.28 16.13 -1.35
CA LYS A 274 -14.13 16.98 -1.70
C LYS A 274 -13.19 16.34 -2.72
N GLY A 275 -13.42 15.08 -3.11
CA GLY A 275 -12.54 14.34 -4.02
C GLY A 275 -11.31 13.74 -3.35
N TYR A 276 -11.25 13.68 -2.02
CA TYR A 276 -10.12 13.12 -1.28
C TYR A 276 -10.24 11.61 -1.08
N TYR A 277 -9.08 10.95 -1.02
CA TYR A 277 -8.95 9.52 -0.76
C TYR A 277 -9.13 9.21 0.74
N LEU A 278 -9.77 8.08 1.05
CA LEU A 278 -9.82 7.54 2.41
C LEU A 278 -9.25 6.12 2.40
N SER A 279 -8.08 5.96 2.99
CA SER A 279 -7.48 4.66 3.32
C SER A 279 -7.70 4.38 4.82
N GLY A 280 -7.88 3.13 5.20
CA GLY A 280 -7.99 2.72 6.61
C GLY A 280 -7.12 1.51 6.87
N SER A 281 -6.26 1.60 7.88
CA SER A 281 -5.47 0.48 8.42
C SER A 281 -6.30 -0.23 9.48
N ILE A 282 -6.67 -1.47 9.20
CA ILE A 282 -7.68 -2.20 9.98
C ILE A 282 -7.08 -3.52 10.50
N PRO A 283 -7.19 -3.82 11.81
CA PRO A 283 -6.73 -5.09 12.38
C PRO A 283 -7.30 -6.32 11.67
N ALA A 284 -6.47 -7.34 11.44
CA ALA A 284 -6.88 -8.58 10.77
C ALA A 284 -7.99 -9.32 11.53
N ARG A 285 -9.01 -9.77 10.78
CA ARG A 285 -10.09 -10.65 11.23
C ARG A 285 -10.21 -11.87 10.33
N VAL A 286 -10.77 -12.95 10.88
CA VAL A 286 -11.03 -14.21 10.16
C VAL A 286 -12.50 -14.64 10.22
N SER A 287 -13.33 -13.94 11.00
CA SER A 287 -14.76 -14.17 11.18
C SER A 287 -15.45 -12.94 11.79
N ASP A 288 -16.79 -12.91 11.70
CA ASP A 288 -17.62 -11.94 12.41
C ASP A 288 -17.74 -12.25 13.91
N GLU A 289 -17.62 -13.53 14.27
CA GLU A 289 -17.58 -13.96 15.67
C GLU A 289 -16.39 -13.31 16.39
N PRO A 290 -16.59 -12.82 17.63
CA PRO A 290 -15.49 -12.32 18.45
C PRO A 290 -14.40 -13.38 18.62
N PHE A 291 -13.17 -12.98 18.32
CA PHE A 291 -12.01 -13.85 18.39
C PHE A 291 -10.81 -13.15 19.03
N ASN A 292 -10.62 -11.87 18.72
CA ASN A 292 -9.49 -11.10 19.19
C ASN A 292 -9.98 -9.69 19.57
N PRO A 293 -9.96 -9.32 20.87
CA PRO A 293 -10.42 -8.02 21.34
C PRO A 293 -9.76 -6.82 20.65
N PHE A 294 -8.58 -7.01 20.06
CA PHE A 294 -7.90 -5.98 19.26
C PHE A 294 -8.64 -5.68 17.94
N SER A 295 -9.24 -6.69 17.31
CA SER A 295 -9.90 -6.57 16.00
C SER A 295 -11.43 -6.61 16.06
N ASP A 296 -12.00 -7.16 17.14
CA ASP A 296 -13.46 -7.32 17.28
C ASP A 296 -14.28 -6.02 17.15
N PRO A 297 -13.79 -4.83 17.59
CA PRO A 297 -14.51 -3.56 17.42
C PRO A 297 -14.64 -3.08 15.97
N PHE A 298 -13.96 -3.72 15.00
CA PHE A 298 -13.91 -3.24 13.62
C PHE A 298 -14.92 -3.99 12.74
N ASP A 299 -16.01 -3.33 12.39
CA ASP A 299 -16.98 -3.82 11.39
C ASP A 299 -16.41 -3.67 9.97
N TYR A 300 -15.92 -4.79 9.42
CA TYR A 300 -15.33 -4.83 8.09
C TYR A 300 -16.30 -4.42 6.98
N GLU A 301 -17.59 -4.75 7.09
CA GLU A 301 -18.55 -4.43 6.04
C GLU A 301 -18.87 -2.93 6.03
N THR A 302 -19.13 -2.35 7.21
CA THR A 302 -19.44 -0.92 7.31
C THR A 302 -18.22 -0.07 6.96
N ILE A 303 -17.05 -0.38 7.51
CA ILE A 303 -15.81 0.34 7.20
C ILE A 303 -15.43 0.16 5.73
N GLY A 304 -15.53 -1.06 5.19
CA GLY A 304 -15.25 -1.38 3.79
C GLY A 304 -16.12 -0.64 2.78
N LYS A 305 -17.37 -0.30 3.14
CA LYS A 305 -18.25 0.57 2.35
C LYS A 305 -17.76 2.02 2.35
N ALA A 306 -17.29 2.51 3.49
CA ALA A 306 -16.87 3.90 3.68
C ALA A 306 -15.51 4.24 3.04
N VAL A 307 -14.54 3.33 3.12
CA VAL A 307 -13.17 3.59 2.64
C VAL A 307 -13.02 3.40 1.12
N SER A 308 -12.06 4.11 0.55
CA SER A 308 -11.59 3.89 -0.84
C SER A 308 -10.55 2.77 -0.91
N GLU A 309 -9.81 2.55 0.17
CA GLU A 309 -8.84 1.47 0.35
C GLU A 309 -8.96 0.90 1.77
N PHE A 310 -8.99 -0.43 1.86
CA PHE A 310 -9.04 -1.17 3.10
C PHE A 310 -7.71 -1.92 3.26
N VAL A 311 -6.83 -1.37 4.09
CA VAL A 311 -5.51 -1.92 4.38
C VAL A 311 -5.66 -2.89 5.56
N VAL A 312 -5.62 -4.19 5.29
CA VAL A 312 -5.72 -5.21 6.33
C VAL A 312 -4.35 -5.44 6.94
N MET A 313 -4.21 -5.20 8.24
CA MET A 313 -2.96 -5.39 8.99
C MET A 313 -2.73 -6.87 9.28
N LEU A 314 -1.93 -7.53 8.43
CA LEU A 314 -1.68 -8.97 8.54
C LEU A 314 -0.52 -9.30 9.50
N TYR A 315 0.35 -8.33 9.78
CA TYR A 315 1.46 -8.50 10.73
C TYR A 315 0.96 -8.75 12.15
N ASN A 316 1.82 -9.34 12.98
CA ASN A 316 1.53 -9.89 14.31
C ASN A 316 0.82 -11.25 14.33
N GLU A 317 1.02 -12.11 13.33
CA GLU A 317 0.75 -13.56 13.51
C GLU A 317 1.61 -14.08 14.68
N HIS A 318 2.88 -13.72 14.68
CA HIS A 318 3.82 -13.85 15.79
C HIS A 318 4.49 -12.50 16.11
N GLY A 319 5.13 -12.40 17.28
CA GLY A 319 5.86 -11.19 17.71
C GLY A 319 5.21 -10.45 18.88
N TRP A 320 3.93 -10.70 19.17
CA TRP A 320 3.26 -10.17 20.37
C TRP A 320 3.59 -10.99 21.62
N PRO A 321 3.49 -10.41 22.84
CA PRO A 321 3.87 -11.10 24.08
C PRO A 321 3.11 -12.41 24.30
N GLY A 322 3.81 -13.55 24.26
CA GLY A 322 3.22 -14.88 24.44
C GLY A 322 2.85 -15.64 23.16
N SER A 323 3.07 -15.05 21.98
CA SER A 323 2.82 -15.72 20.67
C SER A 323 3.70 -16.93 20.39
N GLY A 324 4.89 -17.01 21.00
CA GLY A 324 5.93 -17.95 20.60
C GLY A 324 6.62 -17.56 19.27
N PRO A 325 7.71 -18.24 18.91
CA PRO A 325 8.45 -17.95 17.68
C PRO A 325 7.65 -18.33 16.43
N GLY A 326 7.84 -17.56 15.35
CA GLY A 326 7.21 -17.83 14.07
C GLY A 326 7.25 -16.63 13.12
N PRO A 327 6.75 -16.80 11.88
CA PRO A 327 6.70 -15.75 10.88
C PRO A 327 5.80 -14.59 11.33
N VAL A 328 6.14 -13.36 10.96
CA VAL A 328 5.27 -12.20 11.23
C VAL A 328 4.00 -12.25 10.37
N VAL A 329 4.14 -12.69 9.12
CA VAL A 329 3.04 -12.97 8.19
C VAL A 329 3.36 -14.21 7.36
N SER A 330 2.84 -15.36 7.76
CA SER A 330 2.87 -16.56 6.92
C SER A 330 1.92 -16.42 5.73
N ILE A 331 2.24 -17.10 4.62
CA ILE A 331 1.38 -17.11 3.44
C ILE A 331 -0.01 -17.73 3.73
N GLY A 332 -0.07 -18.70 4.65
CA GLY A 332 -1.31 -19.35 5.07
C GLY A 332 -2.21 -18.44 5.89
N TRP A 333 -1.63 -17.65 6.81
CA TRP A 333 -2.35 -16.63 7.55
C TRP A 333 -2.88 -15.53 6.64
N MET A 334 -2.04 -15.01 5.73
CA MET A 334 -2.43 -14.04 4.72
C MET A 334 -3.65 -14.52 3.92
N GLU A 335 -3.61 -15.75 3.40
CA GLU A 335 -4.73 -16.31 2.63
C GLU A 335 -6.01 -16.44 3.48
N ARG A 336 -5.89 -16.89 4.73
CA ARG A 336 -7.04 -17.05 5.63
C ARG A 336 -7.75 -15.72 5.90
N VAL A 337 -7.00 -14.68 6.27
CA VAL A 337 -7.55 -13.35 6.57
C VAL A 337 -8.15 -12.72 5.31
N LEU A 338 -7.46 -12.80 4.17
CA LEU A 338 -7.93 -12.21 2.93
C LEU A 338 -9.20 -12.90 2.40
N LYS A 339 -9.33 -14.23 2.55
CA LYS A 339 -10.57 -14.94 2.19
C LYS A 339 -11.78 -14.41 2.95
N TYR A 340 -11.65 -14.17 4.26
CA TYR A 340 -12.70 -13.54 5.04
C TYR A 340 -12.96 -12.11 4.59
N THR A 341 -11.91 -11.29 4.45
CA THR A 341 -12.02 -9.87 4.04
C THR A 341 -12.78 -9.72 2.72
N MET A 342 -12.51 -10.58 1.74
CA MET A 342 -13.19 -10.58 0.43
C MET A 342 -14.68 -10.91 0.50
N THR A 343 -15.18 -11.47 1.60
CA THR A 343 -16.63 -11.66 1.80
C THR A 343 -17.35 -10.36 2.18
N LYS A 344 -16.61 -9.33 2.61
CA LYS A 344 -17.15 -8.09 3.19
C LYS A 344 -17.12 -6.89 2.24
N MET A 345 -16.29 -6.93 1.20
CA MET A 345 -16.11 -5.82 0.28
C MET A 345 -15.51 -6.25 -1.08
N PRO A 346 -15.61 -5.42 -2.13
CA PRO A 346 -14.94 -5.68 -3.40
C PRO A 346 -13.42 -5.81 -3.23
N LYS A 347 -12.84 -6.83 -3.86
CA LYS A 347 -11.40 -7.14 -3.77
C LYS A 347 -10.50 -6.00 -4.24
N GLU A 348 -10.99 -5.15 -5.14
CA GLU A 348 -10.28 -3.99 -5.69
C GLU A 348 -10.02 -2.89 -4.65
N LYS A 349 -10.65 -2.98 -3.46
CA LYS A 349 -10.37 -2.09 -2.32
C LYS A 349 -9.32 -2.65 -1.36
N ILE A 350 -9.04 -3.96 -1.41
CA ILE A 350 -8.29 -4.65 -0.36
C ILE A 350 -6.79 -4.54 -0.62
N VAL A 351 -6.04 -4.10 0.37
CA VAL A 351 -4.58 -4.11 0.38
C VAL A 351 -4.09 -4.94 1.56
N ALA A 352 -3.18 -5.87 1.30
CA ALA A 352 -2.59 -6.72 2.31
C ALA A 352 -1.35 -6.04 2.93
N ALA A 353 -1.44 -5.56 4.16
CA ALA A 353 -0.28 -4.99 4.83
C ALA A 353 0.59 -6.09 5.45
N VAL A 354 1.83 -6.16 5.01
CA VAL A 354 2.84 -7.14 5.39
C VAL A 354 4.02 -6.45 6.04
N SER A 355 4.73 -7.14 6.93
CA SER A 355 5.98 -6.61 7.45
C SER A 355 7.09 -6.74 6.41
N VAL A 356 8.13 -5.90 6.53
CA VAL A 356 9.44 -6.11 5.86
C VAL A 356 10.57 -6.39 6.86
N PHE A 357 10.19 -6.59 8.12
CA PHE A 357 11.05 -7.01 9.23
C PHE A 357 10.50 -8.31 9.82
N GLY A 358 11.23 -8.88 10.79
CA GLY A 358 10.67 -9.84 11.71
C GLY A 358 11.20 -9.71 13.12
N PHE A 359 11.41 -10.84 13.80
CA PHE A 359 11.80 -10.87 15.20
C PHE A 359 12.88 -11.92 15.48
N ASP A 360 13.79 -11.57 16.38
CA ASP A 360 14.65 -12.51 17.09
C ASP A 360 13.96 -12.90 18.41
N PHE A 361 13.56 -14.16 18.52
CA PHE A 361 12.90 -14.74 19.68
C PHE A 361 13.93 -15.45 20.56
N ASN A 362 14.15 -14.94 21.77
CA ASN A 362 14.91 -15.64 22.80
C ASN A 362 13.98 -16.67 23.47
N LEU A 363 14.17 -17.94 23.12
CA LEU A 363 13.35 -19.06 23.56
C LEU A 363 13.56 -19.40 25.04
N THR A 364 14.69 -19.01 25.61
CA THR A 364 15.01 -19.23 27.03
C THR A 364 14.29 -18.25 27.94
N THR A 365 14.13 -17.00 27.50
CA THR A 365 13.51 -15.91 28.30
C THR A 365 12.09 -15.57 27.86
N SER A 366 11.63 -16.15 26.75
CA SER A 366 10.35 -15.85 26.09
C SER A 366 10.19 -14.37 25.70
N LYS A 367 11.31 -13.66 25.51
CA LYS A 367 11.33 -12.29 25.00
C LYS A 367 11.68 -12.30 23.52
N ASN A 368 11.23 -11.28 22.81
CA ASN A 368 11.62 -11.05 21.43
C ASN A 368 12.06 -9.61 21.22
N THR A 369 12.79 -9.39 20.12
CA THR A 369 13.22 -8.06 19.66
C THR A 369 13.06 -7.96 18.16
N TYR A 370 12.83 -6.75 17.64
CA TYR A 370 12.75 -6.51 16.21
C TYR A 370 14.04 -6.93 15.51
N ALA A 371 13.90 -7.55 14.34
CA ALA A 371 14.98 -7.89 13.43
C ALA A 371 14.67 -7.29 12.04
N THR A 372 15.38 -6.23 11.67
CA THR A 372 15.42 -5.79 10.26
C THR A 372 16.17 -6.83 9.42
N TYR A 373 16.08 -6.75 8.10
CA TYR A 373 16.87 -7.63 7.22
C TYR A 373 18.38 -7.56 7.54
N ASP A 374 18.93 -6.35 7.66
CA ASP A 374 20.36 -6.16 7.97
C ASP A 374 20.74 -6.74 9.35
N MET A 375 19.87 -6.61 10.36
CA MET A 375 20.09 -7.24 11.67
C MET A 375 20.11 -8.77 11.57
N ALA A 376 19.14 -9.35 10.87
CA ALA A 376 19.06 -10.80 10.67
C ALA A 376 20.31 -11.34 9.97
N MET A 377 20.77 -10.67 8.91
CA MET A 377 22.00 -11.03 8.19
C MET A 377 23.25 -10.94 9.08
N LYS A 378 23.34 -9.91 9.93
CA LYS A 378 24.45 -9.76 10.89
C LYS A 378 24.44 -10.87 11.95
N LEU A 379 23.27 -11.23 12.48
CA LEU A 379 23.12 -12.31 13.45
C LEU A 379 23.49 -13.67 12.83
N ALA A 380 22.96 -13.99 11.64
CA ALA A 380 23.30 -15.22 10.94
C ALA A 380 24.81 -15.34 10.69
N LYS A 381 25.46 -14.25 10.25
CA LYS A 381 26.92 -14.19 10.07
C LYS A 381 27.67 -14.35 11.39
N LYS A 382 27.25 -13.65 12.46
CA LYS A 382 27.90 -13.68 13.78
C LYS A 382 27.98 -15.10 14.34
N TYR A 383 26.89 -15.84 14.24
CA TYR A 383 26.78 -17.20 14.79
C TYR A 383 27.01 -18.31 13.75
N ASN A 384 27.52 -17.95 12.56
CA ASN A 384 27.80 -18.87 11.44
C ASN A 384 26.62 -19.81 11.13
N LYS A 385 25.43 -19.23 10.96
CA LYS A 385 24.19 -19.95 10.66
C LYS A 385 23.80 -19.80 9.20
N GLU A 386 23.34 -20.91 8.63
CA GLU A 386 22.65 -20.93 7.36
C GLU A 386 21.22 -20.42 7.55
N ILE A 387 20.79 -19.54 6.65
CA ILE A 387 19.41 -19.07 6.57
C ILE A 387 18.65 -20.07 5.71
N ILE A 388 17.58 -20.64 6.26
CA ILE A 388 16.68 -21.54 5.52
C ILE A 388 15.43 -20.78 5.11
N PHE A 389 14.85 -21.15 3.97
CA PHE A 389 13.55 -20.66 3.52
C PHE A 389 12.49 -21.70 3.86
N ASP A 390 11.57 -21.39 4.78
CA ASP A 390 10.50 -22.31 5.12
C ASP A 390 9.43 -22.29 4.02
N GLU A 391 9.41 -23.32 3.19
CA GLU A 391 8.52 -23.44 2.03
C GLU A 391 7.02 -23.42 2.41
N LYS A 392 6.68 -23.85 3.62
CA LYS A 392 5.28 -23.91 4.07
C LYS A 392 4.72 -22.52 4.37
N THR A 393 5.50 -21.70 5.07
CA THR A 393 5.12 -20.34 5.48
C THR A 393 5.56 -19.29 4.46
N GLN A 394 6.46 -19.66 3.53
CA GLN A 394 7.15 -18.77 2.57
C GLN A 394 7.87 -17.63 3.29
N THR A 395 8.65 -17.98 4.32
CA THR A 395 9.36 -17.02 5.18
C THR A 395 10.76 -17.54 5.53
N PRO A 396 11.82 -16.71 5.45
CA PRO A 396 13.17 -17.11 5.87
C PRO A 396 13.32 -17.15 7.40
N MET A 397 14.15 -18.07 7.88
CA MET A 397 14.48 -18.20 9.30
C MET A 397 15.86 -18.81 9.54
N PHE A 398 16.39 -18.64 10.75
CA PHE A 398 17.52 -19.41 11.29
C PHE A 398 17.44 -19.48 12.82
N ALA A 399 18.13 -20.46 13.42
CA ALA A 399 18.21 -20.60 14.88
C ALA A 399 19.66 -20.59 15.34
N TYR A 400 19.91 -20.02 16.52
CA TYR A 400 21.25 -19.97 17.11
C TYR A 400 21.23 -20.06 18.64
N GLU A 401 22.42 -20.29 19.21
CA GLU A 401 22.66 -20.21 20.66
C GLU A 401 23.57 -19.02 20.90
N ASP A 402 23.20 -18.12 21.81
CA ASP A 402 24.01 -16.97 22.18
C ASP A 402 25.17 -17.34 23.13
N GLU A 403 26.04 -16.38 23.43
CA GLU A 403 27.20 -16.60 24.29
C GLU A 403 26.84 -16.91 25.75
N GLN A 404 25.57 -16.71 26.15
CA GLN A 404 25.03 -17.06 27.47
C GLN A 404 24.34 -18.43 27.47
N GLY A 405 24.32 -19.14 26.33
CA GLY A 405 23.63 -20.41 26.17
C GLY A 405 22.12 -20.28 25.96
N ASN A 406 21.60 -19.06 25.72
CA ASN A 406 20.19 -18.90 25.38
C ASN A 406 19.94 -19.37 23.96
N GLN A 407 18.81 -20.05 23.75
CA GLN A 407 18.38 -20.47 22.42
C GLN A 407 17.57 -19.36 21.76
N HIS A 408 17.81 -19.14 20.48
CA HIS A 408 17.19 -18.11 19.67
C HIS A 408 16.63 -18.66 18.37
N GLU A 409 15.51 -18.09 17.93
CA GLU A 409 14.90 -18.36 16.63
C GLU A 409 14.58 -17.01 15.96
N VAL A 410 15.13 -16.78 14.77
CA VAL A 410 14.95 -15.54 14.02
C VAL A 410 14.08 -15.82 12.81
N TRP A 411 12.95 -15.13 12.72
CA TRP A 411 12.09 -15.09 11.54
C TRP A 411 12.11 -13.68 10.99
N PHE A 412 12.26 -13.51 9.68
CA PHE A 412 12.35 -12.20 9.05
C PHE A 412 11.80 -12.24 7.62
N GLU A 413 11.89 -11.14 6.89
CA GLU A 413 11.40 -11.02 5.52
C GLU A 413 12.56 -10.72 4.58
N ASN A 414 12.52 -11.27 3.36
CA ASN A 414 13.48 -11.00 2.29
C ASN A 414 12.75 -10.77 0.95
N ALA A 415 13.50 -10.52 -0.13
CA ALA A 415 12.88 -10.32 -1.45
C ALA A 415 12.00 -11.49 -1.90
N GLU A 416 12.37 -12.73 -1.57
CA GLU A 416 11.64 -13.96 -1.94
C GLU A 416 10.29 -14.07 -1.21
N SER A 417 10.27 -13.87 0.11
CA SER A 417 9.04 -13.93 0.91
C SER A 417 8.06 -12.81 0.55
N ILE A 418 8.57 -11.59 0.29
CA ILE A 418 7.74 -10.48 -0.18
C ILE A 418 7.18 -10.76 -1.57
N TYR A 419 7.98 -11.34 -2.49
CA TYR A 419 7.49 -11.70 -3.81
C TYR A 419 6.39 -12.77 -3.75
N ALA A 420 6.52 -13.80 -2.89
CA ALA A 420 5.47 -14.79 -2.67
C ALA A 420 4.15 -14.15 -2.21
N LYS A 421 4.22 -13.16 -1.31
CA LYS A 421 3.06 -12.39 -0.84
C LYS A 421 2.45 -11.52 -1.95
N ILE A 422 3.26 -10.88 -2.80
CA ILE A 422 2.80 -10.14 -3.98
C ILE A 422 2.07 -11.06 -4.96
N GLN A 423 2.65 -12.24 -5.23
CA GLN A 423 2.03 -13.24 -6.10
C GLN A 423 0.67 -13.67 -5.53
N LYS A 424 0.58 -13.94 -4.23
CA LYS A 424 -0.68 -14.29 -3.57
C LYS A 424 -1.73 -13.17 -3.72
N ALA A 425 -1.34 -11.92 -3.49
CA ALA A 425 -2.23 -10.77 -3.68
C ALA A 425 -2.75 -10.70 -5.14
N TRP A 426 -1.87 -10.91 -6.12
CA TRP A 426 -2.22 -10.92 -7.54
C TRP A 426 -3.16 -12.06 -7.93
N GLU A 427 -2.89 -13.28 -7.44
CA GLU A 427 -3.71 -14.47 -7.64
C GLU A 427 -5.13 -14.29 -7.08
N MET A 428 -5.24 -13.73 -5.87
CA MET A 428 -6.53 -13.42 -5.22
C MET A 428 -7.23 -12.22 -5.89
N GLY A 429 -6.48 -11.45 -6.68
CA GLY A 429 -6.98 -10.31 -7.43
C GLY A 429 -7.36 -9.11 -6.55
N ILE A 430 -6.73 -8.99 -5.39
CA ILE A 430 -6.85 -7.82 -4.53
C ILE A 430 -6.05 -6.64 -5.11
N LYS A 431 -6.20 -5.43 -4.55
CA LYS A 431 -5.58 -4.21 -5.06
C LYS A 431 -4.05 -4.28 -5.06
N GLY A 432 -3.47 -4.81 -3.99
CA GLY A 432 -2.02 -4.96 -3.85
C GLY A 432 -1.57 -5.22 -2.40
N ILE A 433 -0.36 -4.78 -2.09
CA ILE A 433 0.25 -4.95 -0.76
C ILE A 433 0.65 -3.60 -0.16
N ALA A 434 0.77 -3.57 1.17
CA ALA A 434 1.39 -2.47 1.90
C ALA A 434 2.59 -2.97 2.70
N LEU A 435 3.66 -2.18 2.76
CA LEU A 435 4.93 -2.53 3.39
C LEU A 435 5.07 -1.75 4.70
N TRP A 436 5.02 -2.47 5.83
CA TRP A 436 5.35 -1.94 7.15
C TRP A 436 6.75 -2.41 7.58
N ARG A 437 7.79 -1.59 7.53
CA ARG A 437 7.83 -0.23 6.96
C ARG A 437 9.12 0.01 6.18
N LEU A 438 9.11 1.03 5.33
CA LEU A 438 10.26 1.42 4.50
C LEU A 438 11.49 1.72 5.37
N GLY A 439 12.66 1.25 4.93
CA GLY A 439 13.95 1.37 5.60
C GLY A 439 14.40 0.09 6.35
N MET A 440 13.52 -0.90 6.53
CA MET A 440 13.84 -2.14 7.26
C MET A 440 14.03 -3.36 6.35
N GLU A 441 13.69 -3.22 5.07
CA GLU A 441 13.63 -4.29 4.09
C GLU A 441 15.00 -4.82 3.62
N ASP A 442 14.95 -5.97 2.94
CA ASP A 442 16.00 -6.44 2.03
C ASP A 442 16.15 -5.47 0.84
N PRO A 443 17.35 -4.89 0.58
CA PRO A 443 17.57 -4.03 -0.58
C PRO A 443 17.22 -4.69 -1.92
N ASN A 444 17.35 -6.02 -2.05
CA ASN A 444 17.01 -6.76 -3.27
C ASN A 444 15.50 -6.78 -3.56
N MET A 445 14.66 -6.45 -2.57
CA MET A 445 13.22 -6.28 -2.76
C MET A 445 12.93 -5.23 -3.84
N TRP A 446 13.72 -4.16 -3.90
CA TRP A 446 13.54 -3.10 -4.90
C TRP A 446 13.94 -3.53 -6.30
N SER A 447 14.97 -4.37 -6.42
CA SER A 447 15.32 -5.01 -7.69
C SER A 447 14.20 -5.92 -8.17
N MET A 448 13.65 -6.76 -7.28
CA MET A 448 12.49 -7.61 -7.58
C MET A 448 11.28 -6.78 -8.03
N PHE A 449 10.97 -5.65 -7.37
CA PHE A 449 9.88 -4.78 -7.82
C PHE A 449 10.10 -4.20 -9.23
N LYS A 450 11.35 -3.95 -9.63
CA LYS A 450 11.68 -3.39 -10.95
C LYS A 450 11.68 -4.46 -12.04
N GLU A 451 12.08 -5.68 -11.70
CA GLU A 451 12.30 -6.76 -12.64
C GLU A 451 11.10 -7.68 -12.78
N ASP A 452 10.38 -7.98 -11.70
CA ASP A 452 9.38 -9.06 -11.67
C ASP A 452 7.95 -8.58 -11.43
N VAL A 453 7.76 -7.33 -11.02
CA VAL A 453 6.45 -6.75 -10.68
C VAL A 453 6.15 -5.52 -11.54
N VAL A 454 4.87 -5.33 -11.86
CA VAL A 454 4.37 -4.10 -12.46
C VAL A 454 3.65 -3.32 -11.38
N VAL A 455 4.31 -2.27 -10.87
CA VAL A 455 3.75 -1.41 -9.82
C VAL A 455 2.75 -0.43 -10.44
N LYS A 456 1.48 -0.63 -10.14
CA LYS A 456 0.39 0.19 -10.65
C LYS A 456 0.35 1.54 -9.92
N LYS A 457 0.58 2.64 -10.64
CA LYS A 457 0.41 4.01 -10.13
C LYS A 457 -1.04 4.51 -10.25
N GLY A 458 -1.37 5.58 -9.52
CA GLY A 458 -2.58 6.41 -9.72
C GLY A 458 -3.80 6.01 -8.90
#